data_AF-A0A1G2FZZ5-F1
#
_entry.id   AF-A0A1G2FZZ5-F1
#
_cell.length_a   1.000
_cell.length_b   1.000
_cell.length_c   1.000
_cell.angle_alpha   90.00
_cell.angle_beta   90.00
_cell.angle_gamma   90.00
#
_symmetry.space_group_name_H-M   'P 1'
#
loop_
_entity.id
_entity.type
_entity.pdbx_description
1 polymer ?
#
loop_
_entity_poly.entity_id
_entity_poly.type
_entity_poly.pdbx_seq_one_letter_code
_entity_poly.pdbx_strand_id
1 'polypeptide(L)'
;MELMLAVALASVMGSLVYSNVIGFAPCVLCWWQRVLLYPQAIVLAVLLYKKQDAIPFVLAFSIPGALLAAYHYWGQMFAISALPCGVPGPGVVSCADRYFVEFGYITIPMMSLTAFALLLMLALYARGWRRYEQRV
;
A
#
# COMPACT_ATOMS: atom_id res chain seq x y z
N MET A 1 -17.00 3.65 4.26
CA MET A 1 -15.76 3.97 5.02
C MET A 1 -15.25 2.77 5.79
N GLU A 2 -16.13 2.01 6.44
CA GLU A 2 -15.78 0.77 7.16
C GLU A 2 -14.97 -0.22 6.30
N LEU A 3 -15.39 -0.47 5.05
CA LEU A 3 -14.65 -1.32 4.11
C LEU A 3 -13.23 -0.80 3.82
N MET A 4 -13.05 0.51 3.65
CA MET A 4 -11.73 1.11 3.43
C MET A 4 -10.83 0.93 4.67
N LEU A 5 -11.40 1.09 5.86
CA LEU A 5 -10.68 0.87 7.12
C LEU A 5 -10.28 -0.60 7.28
N ALA A 6 -11.17 -1.54 6.98
CA ALA A 6 -10.89 -2.97 7.05
C ALA A 6 -9.72 -3.35 6.12
N VAL A 7 -9.72 -2.85 4.89
CA VAL A 7 -8.61 -3.05 3.93
C VAL A 7 -7.31 -2.47 4.49
N ALA A 8 -7.32 -1.22 4.95
CA ALA A 8 -6.13 -0.57 5.49
C ALA A 8 -5.56 -1.32 6.70
N LEU A 9 -6.40 -1.74 7.65
CA LEU A 9 -5.99 -2.51 8.83
C LEU A 9 -5.43 -3.88 8.44
N ALA A 10 -6.09 -4.60 7.54
CA ALA A 10 -5.62 -5.90 7.06
C ALA A 10 -4.25 -5.77 6.39
N SER A 11 -4.03 -4.74 5.57
CA SER A 11 -2.74 -4.49 4.93
C SER A 11 -1.63 -4.12 5.93
N VAL A 12 -1.94 -3.31 6.96
CA VAL A 12 -0.97 -2.98 8.03
C VAL A 12 -0.60 -4.23 8.83
N MET A 13 -1.59 -5.02 9.24
CA MET A 13 -1.38 -6.27 9.97
C MET A 13 -0.54 -7.25 9.14
N GLY A 14 -0.89 -7.47 7.87
CA GLY A 14 -0.10 -8.30 6.97
C GLY A 14 1.35 -7.83 6.88
N SER A 15 1.56 -6.52 6.68
CA SER A 15 2.89 -5.92 6.61
C SER A 15 3.73 -6.15 7.88
N LEU A 16 3.10 -6.07 9.06
CA LEU A 16 3.73 -6.31 10.37
C LEU A 16 4.04 -7.80 10.60
N VAL A 17 3.14 -8.70 10.22
CA VAL A 17 3.34 -10.16 10.32
C VAL A 17 4.54 -10.61 9.48
N TYR A 18 4.62 -10.14 8.22
CA TYR A 18 5.78 -10.45 7.37
C TYR A 18 7.09 -9.95 7.98
N SER A 19 7.09 -8.79 8.66
CA SER A 19 8.29 -8.21 9.27
C SER A 19 8.70 -8.90 10.57
N ASN A 20 7.77 -9.06 11.51
CA ASN A 20 8.08 -9.41 12.90
C ASN A 20 7.92 -10.90 13.20
N VAL A 21 7.08 -11.61 12.44
CA VAL A 21 6.80 -13.04 12.66
C VAL A 21 7.60 -13.89 11.68
N ILE A 22 7.55 -13.55 10.39
CA ILE A 22 8.23 -14.30 9.33
C ILE A 22 9.71 -13.88 9.19
N GLY A 23 10.04 -12.65 9.62
CA GLY A 23 11.42 -12.14 9.61
C GLY A 23 11.87 -11.56 8.27
N PHE A 24 10.95 -11.20 7.37
CA PHE A 24 11.30 -10.51 6.13
C PHE A 24 11.62 -9.04 6.40
N ALA A 25 12.90 -8.69 6.31
CA ALA A 25 13.34 -7.31 6.43
C ALA A 25 12.75 -6.46 5.29
N PRO A 26 12.17 -5.27 5.57
CA PRO A 26 11.65 -4.39 4.53
C PRO A 26 12.80 -3.69 3.80
N CYS A 27 12.76 -3.69 2.48
CA CYS A 27 13.66 -2.85 1.68
C CYS A 27 13.25 -1.38 1.73
N VAL A 28 14.10 -0.49 1.22
CA VAL A 28 13.86 0.97 1.23
C VAL A 28 12.56 1.34 0.49
N LEU A 29 12.27 0.70 -0.64
CA LEU A 29 11.02 0.94 -1.38
C LEU A 29 9.79 0.43 -0.61
N CYS A 30 9.87 -0.75 0.02
CA CYS A 30 8.81 -1.27 0.88
C CYS A 30 8.56 -0.37 2.09
N TRP A 31 9.62 0.23 2.65
CA TRP A 31 9.49 1.19 3.74
C TRP A 31 8.69 2.43 3.30
N TRP A 32 8.98 2.97 2.12
CA TRP A 32 8.18 4.07 1.56
C TRP A 32 6.72 3.68 1.31
N GLN A 33 6.45 2.45 0.87
CA GLN A 33 5.07 1.94 0.78
C GLN A 33 4.39 1.90 2.15
N ARG A 34 5.09 1.49 3.22
CA ARG A 34 4.55 1.53 4.61
C ARG A 34 4.23 2.96 5.06
N VAL A 35 5.08 3.93 4.77
CA VAL A 35 4.85 5.35 5.10
C VAL A 35 3.57 5.88 4.44
N LEU A 36 3.22 5.39 3.25
CA LEU A 36 2.00 5.79 2.55
C LEU A 36 0.75 4.98 2.98
N LEU A 37 0.94 3.80 3.56
CA LEU A 37 -0.16 2.91 3.96
C LEU A 37 -0.57 3.09 5.43
N TYR A 38 0.39 3.13 6.36
CA TYR A 38 0.13 3.10 7.80
C TYR A 38 -0.68 4.33 8.28
N PRO A 39 -0.39 5.56 7.82
CA PRO A 39 -1.21 6.71 8.18
C PRO A 39 -2.66 6.57 7.71
N GLN A 40 -2.93 5.87 6.61
CA GLN A 40 -4.30 5.70 6.12
C GLN A 40 -5.17 4.94 7.10
N ALA A 41 -4.65 3.90 7.76
CA ALA A 41 -5.39 3.15 8.77
C ALA A 41 -5.82 4.05 9.95
N ILE A 42 -4.90 4.90 10.42
CA ILE A 42 -5.16 5.85 11.52
C ILE A 42 -6.15 6.93 11.08
N VAL A 43 -5.90 7.57 9.93
CA VAL A 43 -6.75 8.64 9.39
C VAL A 43 -8.16 8.14 9.12
N LEU A 44 -8.31 6.95 8.52
CA LEU A 44 -9.62 6.34 8.27
C LEU A 44 -10.37 6.06 9.58
N ALA A 45 -9.69 5.56 10.62
CA ALA A 45 -10.31 5.31 11.91
C ALA A 45 -10.82 6.62 12.56
N VAL A 46 -9.99 7.67 12.55
CA VAL A 46 -10.36 8.98 13.11
C VAL A 46 -11.51 9.62 12.34
N LEU A 47 -11.47 9.60 11.00
CA LEU A 47 -12.50 10.21 10.17
C LEU A 47 -13.81 9.42 10.21
N LEU A 48 -13.75 8.10 10.36
CA LEU A 48 -14.93 7.26 10.62
C LEU A 48 -15.59 7.65 11.95
N TYR A 49 -14.81 7.81 13.02
CA TYR A 49 -15.32 8.24 14.33
C TYR A 49 -15.94 9.63 14.28
N LYS A 50 -15.27 10.58 13.60
CA LYS A 50 -15.76 11.96 13.43
C LYS A 50 -16.88 12.09 12.40
N LYS A 51 -17.23 11.01 11.67
CA LYS A 51 -18.16 11.03 10.53
C LYS A 51 -17.81 12.07 9.47
N GLN A 52 -16.51 12.28 9.23
CA GLN A 52 -15.97 13.24 8.27
C GLN A 52 -15.56 12.56 6.96
N ASP A 53 -15.37 13.35 5.90
CA ASP A 53 -15.00 12.81 4.60
C ASP A 53 -13.54 12.36 4.53
N ALA A 54 -13.33 11.06 4.32
CA ALA A 54 -12.00 10.46 4.18
C ALA A 54 -11.52 10.33 2.74
N ILE A 55 -12.39 10.54 1.74
CA ILE A 55 -12.07 10.37 0.33
C ILE A 55 -10.82 11.16 -0.11
N PRO A 56 -10.67 12.48 0.17
CA PRO A 56 -9.50 13.23 -0.32
C PRO A 56 -8.20 12.71 0.27
N PHE A 57 -8.21 12.30 1.55
CA PHE A 57 -7.03 11.72 2.21
C PHE A 57 -6.64 10.37 1.61
N VAL A 58 -7.62 9.47 1.42
CA VAL A 58 -7.35 8.16 0.83
C VAL A 58 -6.76 8.30 -0.58
N LEU A 59 -7.30 9.21 -1.40
CA LEU A 59 -6.76 9.48 -2.73
C LEU A 59 -5.33 10.06 -2.67
N ALA A 60 -5.08 11.02 -1.78
CA ALA A 60 -3.77 11.68 -1.65
C ALA A 60 -2.64 10.70 -1.30
N PHE A 61 -2.92 9.68 -0.47
CA PHE A 61 -1.92 8.67 -0.11
C PHE A 61 -1.91 7.44 -1.03
N SER A 62 -3.08 7.00 -1.52
CA SER A 62 -3.16 5.77 -2.33
C SER A 62 -2.64 5.96 -3.75
N ILE A 63 -2.75 7.15 -4.35
CA ILE A 63 -2.20 7.42 -5.68
C ILE A 63 -0.66 7.27 -5.70
N PRO A 64 0.12 8.01 -4.87
CA PRO A 64 1.57 7.82 -4.85
C PRO A 64 1.97 6.42 -4.35
N GLY A 65 1.20 5.83 -3.44
CA GLY A 65 1.43 4.46 -2.96
C GLY A 65 1.32 3.42 -4.07
N ALA A 66 0.27 3.52 -4.90
CA ALA A 66 0.07 2.64 -6.05
C ALA A 66 1.18 2.83 -7.11
N LEU A 67 1.56 4.07 -7.41
CA LEU A 67 2.65 4.35 -8.36
C LEU A 67 3.99 3.75 -7.89
N LEU A 68 4.32 3.93 -6.61
CA LEU A 68 5.53 3.37 -6.02
C LEU A 68 5.51 1.83 -6.01
N ALA A 69 4.36 1.23 -5.69
CA ALA A 69 4.20 -0.22 -5.72
C ALA A 69 4.30 -0.80 -7.12
N ALA A 70 3.70 -0.14 -8.13
CA ALA A 70 3.83 -0.51 -9.53
C ALA A 70 5.28 -0.40 -10.02
N TYR A 71 5.97 0.69 -9.68
CA TYR A 71 7.39 0.87 -10.01
C TYR A 71 8.26 -0.24 -9.40
N HIS A 72 8.02 -0.56 -8.13
CA HIS A 72 8.76 -1.61 -7.42
C HIS A 72 8.48 -3.00 -8.03
N TYR A 73 7.21 -3.33 -8.30
CA TYR A 73 6.84 -4.60 -8.91
C TYR A 73 7.45 -4.77 -10.32
N TRP A 74 7.39 -3.72 -11.15
CA TRP A 74 8.08 -3.69 -12.44
C TRP A 74 9.56 -3.99 -12.23
N GLY A 75 10.23 -3.23 -11.38
CA GLY A 75 11.65 -3.40 -11.10
C GLY A 75 12.05 -4.83 -10.71
N GLN A 76 11.25 -5.46 -9.84
CA GLN A 76 11.44 -6.85 -9.45
C GLN A 76 11.27 -7.80 -10.63
N MET A 77 10.23 -7.64 -11.46
CA MET A 77 9.92 -8.56 -12.55
C MET A 77 10.99 -8.55 -13.65
N PHE A 78 11.50 -7.36 -13.99
CA PHE A 78 12.50 -7.17 -15.05
C PHE A 78 13.95 -7.24 -14.54
N ALA A 79 14.15 -7.65 -13.29
CA ALA A 79 15.47 -7.85 -12.67
C ALA A 79 16.42 -6.65 -12.86
N ILE A 80 15.89 -5.43 -12.76
CA ILE A 80 16.68 -4.22 -12.94
C ILE A 80 17.55 -4.06 -11.70
N SER A 81 18.84 -4.40 -11.82
CA SER A 81 19.86 -4.22 -10.77
C SER A 81 20.05 -2.77 -10.33
N ALA A 82 19.49 -1.82 -11.09
CA ALA A 82 19.53 -0.38 -10.84
C ALA A 82 18.32 0.17 -10.06
N LEU A 83 17.49 -0.66 -9.41
CA LEU A 83 16.47 -0.12 -8.51
C LEU A 83 17.16 0.74 -7.45
N PRO A 84 16.67 1.96 -7.16
CA PRO A 84 17.25 2.86 -6.17
C PRO A 84 17.03 2.28 -4.76
N CYS A 85 17.81 1.25 -4.44
CA CYS A 85 17.99 0.74 -3.10
C CYS A 85 18.97 1.70 -2.43
N GLY A 86 18.70 2.08 -1.18
CA GLY A 86 19.66 2.89 -0.41
C GLY A 86 21.04 2.23 -0.39
N VAL A 87 22.07 3.05 -0.15
CA VAL A 87 23.47 2.60 -0.04
C VAL A 87 23.55 1.31 0.80
N PRO A 88 24.22 0.23 0.34
CA PRO A 88 24.33 -1.00 1.11
C PRO A 88 24.90 -0.69 2.50
N GLY A 89 24.07 -0.86 3.52
CA GLY A 89 24.42 -0.70 4.92
C GLY A 89 23.88 -1.88 5.71
N PRO A 90 24.37 -2.12 6.94
CA PRO A 90 23.89 -3.22 7.76
C PRO A 90 22.36 -3.11 7.96
N GLY A 91 21.62 -4.10 7.47
CA GLY A 91 20.15 -4.14 7.50
C GLY A 91 19.43 -3.65 6.24
N VAL A 92 20.16 -3.17 5.22
CA VAL A 92 19.57 -2.76 3.93
C VAL A 92 19.52 -3.97 3.01
N VAL A 93 18.32 -4.54 2.87
CA VAL A 93 18.05 -5.61 1.90
C VAL A 93 17.81 -5.05 0.49
N SER A 94 18.20 -5.80 -0.53
CA SER A 94 18.02 -5.40 -1.93
C SER A 94 16.54 -5.32 -2.28
N CYS A 95 16.13 -4.26 -2.98
CA CYS A 95 14.74 -4.14 -3.47
C CYS A 95 14.47 -5.06 -4.66
N ALA A 96 15.52 -5.61 -5.30
CA ALA A 96 15.38 -6.62 -6.35
C ALA A 96 15.13 -8.03 -5.78
N ASP A 97 15.38 -8.25 -4.49
CA ASP A 97 15.22 -9.56 -3.86
C ASP A 97 13.74 -9.94 -3.76
N ARG A 98 13.45 -11.19 -4.13
CA ARG A 98 12.11 -11.75 -4.11
C ARG A 98 11.99 -12.72 -2.94
N TYR A 99 11.79 -12.19 -1.72
CA TYR A 99 11.64 -13.00 -0.49
C TYR A 99 10.41 -13.91 -0.51
N PHE A 100 9.37 -13.48 -1.20
CA PHE A 100 8.10 -14.18 -1.29
C PHE A 100 7.64 -14.15 -2.75
N VAL A 101 7.56 -15.33 -3.37
CA VAL A 101 7.02 -15.52 -4.72
C VAL A 101 6.04 -16.68 -4.64
N GLU A 102 4.77 -16.34 -4.44
CA GLU A 102 3.70 -17.33 -4.50
C GLU A 102 3.11 -17.34 -5.92
N PHE A 103 2.77 -18.52 -6.44
CA PHE A 103 2.25 -18.70 -7.82
C PHE A 103 3.13 -18.14 -8.95
N GLY A 104 4.39 -17.79 -8.70
CA GLY A 104 5.33 -17.29 -9.72
C GLY A 104 5.20 -15.80 -10.08
N TYR A 105 4.21 -15.09 -9.55
CA TYR A 105 3.99 -13.65 -9.81
C TYR A 105 3.57 -12.83 -8.58
N ILE A 106 3.09 -13.47 -7.51
CA ILE A 106 2.65 -12.76 -6.30
C ILE A 106 3.88 -12.44 -5.46
N THR A 107 4.33 -11.19 -5.55
CA THR A 107 5.37 -10.62 -4.71
C THR A 107 4.80 -9.64 -3.70
N ILE A 108 5.58 -9.31 -2.66
CA ILE A 108 5.18 -8.33 -1.63
C ILE A 108 4.77 -6.98 -2.26
N PRO A 109 5.50 -6.42 -3.24
CA PRO A 109 5.07 -5.19 -3.93
C PRO A 109 3.74 -5.34 -4.68
N MET A 110 3.46 -6.51 -5.27
CA MET A 110 2.18 -6.78 -5.93
C MET A 110 1.03 -6.77 -4.92
N MET A 111 1.23 -7.37 -3.75
CA MET A 111 0.24 -7.33 -2.66
C MET A 111 0.01 -5.90 -2.14
N SER A 112 1.06 -5.09 -2.06
CA SER A 112 0.90 -3.67 -1.71
C SER A 112 0.16 -2.89 -2.80
N LEU A 113 0.43 -3.20 -4.07
CA LEU A 113 -0.25 -2.57 -5.20
C LEU A 113 -1.75 -2.88 -5.19
N THR A 114 -2.14 -4.13 -4.93
CA THR A 114 -3.56 -4.51 -4.82
C THR A 114 -4.25 -3.80 -3.66
N ALA A 115 -3.59 -3.67 -2.50
CA ALA A 115 -4.12 -2.91 -1.38
C ALA A 115 -4.39 -1.43 -1.74
N PHE A 116 -3.41 -0.73 -2.32
CA PHE A 116 -3.60 0.67 -2.75
C PHE A 116 -4.64 0.80 -3.86
N ALA A 117 -4.70 -0.13 -4.80
CA ALA A 117 -5.70 -0.15 -5.86
C ALA A 117 -7.11 -0.32 -5.30
N LEU A 118 -7.31 -1.23 -4.34
CA LEU A 118 -8.59 -1.42 -3.65
C LEU A 118 -9.03 -0.15 -2.90
N LEU A 119 -8.12 0.48 -2.15
CA LEU A 119 -8.40 1.74 -1.46
C LEU A 119 -8.79 2.86 -2.43
N LEU A 120 -8.10 2.96 -3.57
CA LEU A 120 -8.41 3.91 -4.63
C LEU A 120 -9.80 3.65 -5.25
N MET A 121 -10.10 2.40 -5.61
CA MET A 121 -11.39 2.02 -6.19
C MET A 121 -12.55 2.32 -5.23
N LEU A 122 -12.41 1.95 -3.96
CA LEU A 122 -13.42 2.21 -2.94
C LEU A 122 -13.64 3.73 -2.73
N ALA A 123 -12.57 4.52 -2.72
CA ALA A 123 -12.67 5.97 -2.59
C ALA A 123 -13.37 6.61 -3.81
N LEU A 124 -13.05 6.17 -5.03
CA LEU A 124 -13.68 6.67 -6.26
C LEU A 124 -15.15 6.25 -6.36
N TYR A 125 -15.47 5.02 -5.99
CA TYR A 125 -16.85 4.52 -5.94
C TYR A 125 -17.69 5.34 -4.95
N ALA A 126 -17.19 5.55 -3.74
CA ALA A 126 -17.86 6.38 -2.73
C ALA A 126 -18.04 7.83 -3.21
N ARG A 127 -17.05 8.40 -3.90
CA ARG A 127 -17.14 9.75 -4.49
C ARG A 127 -18.20 9.83 -5.59
N GLY A 128 -18.28 8.81 -6.45
CA GLY A 128 -19.27 8.70 -7.51
C GLY A 128 -20.69 8.58 -6.96
N TRP A 129 -20.87 7.73 -5.94
CA TRP A 129 -22.16 7.54 -5.27
C TRP A 129 -22.69 8.84 -4.66
N ARG A 130 -21.86 9.59 -3.91
CA ARG A 130 -22.26 10.88 -3.33
C ARG A 130 -22.67 11.91 -4.38
N ARG A 131 -21.99 11.94 -5.53
CA ARG A 131 -22.34 12.85 -6.63
C ARG A 131 -23.66 12.47 -7.30
N TYR A 132 -23.97 11.18 -7.38
CA TYR A 132 -25.25 10.72 -7.91
C TYR A 132 -26.40 11.13 -6.99
N GLU A 133 -26.26 10.89 -5.68
CA GLU A 133 -27.26 11.26 -4.67
C GLU A 133 -27.52 12.78 -4.60
N GLN A 134 -26.52 13.62 -4.88
CA GLN A 134 -26.69 15.08 -4.95
C GLN A 134 -27.38 15.57 -6.23
N ARG A 135 -27.52 14.74 -7.27
CA ARG A 135 -28.14 15.10 -8.55
C ARG A 135 -29.61 14.69 -8.65
N VAL A 136 -30.09 13.83 -7.75
CA VAL A 136 -31.47 13.34 -7.66
C VAL A 136 -32.21 14.15 -6.60
#